data_AF-A0A409XC52-F1
#
_entry.id   AF-A0A409XC52-F1
#
_cell.length_a   1.000
_cell.length_b   1.000
_cell.length_c   1.000
_cell.angle_alpha   90.00
_cell.angle_beta   90.00
_cell.angle_gamma   90.00
#
_symmetry.space_group_name_H-M   'P 1'
#
loop_
_entity.id
_entity.type
_entity.pdbx_description
1 polymer ?
#
loop_
_entity_poly.entity_id
_entity_poly.type
_entity_poly.pdbx_seq_one_letter_code
_entity_poly.pdbx_strand_id
1 'polypeptide(L)' 'MLDDDCNPFIIDFNCCTAIGTPAKGGTPGWTSWPELASVENDLNALSLVAQFIREECREDTTTTGLVEDEDSKLLANDA' A
#
# COMPACT_ATOMS: atom_id res chain seq x y z
N MET A 1 9.62 0.39 4.37
CA MET A 1 9.87 -1.07 4.22
C MET A 1 8.63 -1.79 4.72
N LEU A 2 8.34 -3.00 4.21
CA LEU A 2 7.29 -3.86 4.74
C LEU A 2 7.95 -5.07 5.42
N ASP A 3 7.37 -5.58 6.51
CA ASP A 3 7.73 -6.93 7.01
C ASP A 3 6.99 -8.02 6.22
N ASP A 4 7.21 -9.27 6.62
CA ASP A 4 6.60 -10.45 5.99
C ASP A 4 5.07 -10.47 6.11
N ASP A 5 4.51 -9.73 7.08
CA ASP A 5 3.08 -9.61 7.35
C ASP A 5 2.48 -8.32 6.72
N CYS A 6 3.22 -7.66 5.82
CA CYS A 6 2.83 -6.40 5.17
C CYS A 6 2.62 -5.21 6.13
N ASN A 7 3.22 -5.22 7.33
CA ASN A 7 3.21 -4.06 8.21
C ASN A 7 4.29 -3.05 7.77
N PRO A 8 3.95 -1.75 7.67
CA PRO A 8 4.90 -0.74 7.26
C PRO A 8 5.82 -0.28 8.40
N PHE A 9 7.11 -0.16 8.08
CA PHE A 9 8.13 0.45 8.94
C PHE A 9 8.82 1.61 8.22
N ILE A 10 8.96 2.74 8.93
CA ILE A 10 9.67 3.94 8.47
C ILE A 10 11.17 3.73 8.69
N ILE A 11 11.94 4.03 7.64
CA ILE A 11 13.41 3.91 7.62
C ILE A 11 14.02 5.16 6.99
N ASP A 12 15.36 5.23 6.97
CA ASP A 12 16.14 6.30 6.35
C ASP A 12 15.82 7.72 6.88
N PHE A 13 16.29 8.00 8.10
CA PHE A 13 16.06 9.27 8.79
C PHE A 13 17.09 10.36 8.44
N ASN A 14 17.89 10.19 7.37
CA ASN A 14 18.97 11.12 7.04
C ASN A 14 18.46 12.54 6.72
N CYS A 15 17.28 12.63 6.11
CA CYS A 15 16.64 13.91 5.77
C CYS A 15 15.72 14.45 6.87
N CYS A 16 15.57 13.76 8.00
CA CYS A 16 14.73 14.23 9.09
C CYS A 16 15.32 15.47 9.76
N THR A 17 14.43 16.37 10.16
CA THR A 17 14.74 17.60 10.87
C THR A 17 13.54 18.04 11.72
N ALA A 18 13.75 18.98 12.64
CA ALA A 18 12.68 19.50 13.48
C ALA A 18 11.70 20.35 12.65
N ILE A 19 10.41 20.30 13.01
CA ILE A 19 9.37 21.13 12.38
C ILE A 19 9.75 22.61 12.46
N GLY A 20 9.58 23.34 11.35
CA GLY A 20 9.91 24.76 11.24
C GLY A 20 11.38 25.07 10.94
N THR A 21 12.24 24.06 10.82
CA THR A 21 13.65 24.24 10.40
C THR A 21 13.81 24.00 8.89
N PRO A 22 14.89 24.48 8.25
CA PRO A 22 15.09 24.27 6.82
C PRO A 22 14.99 22.79 6.42
N ALA A 23 14.20 22.50 5.39
CA ALA A 23 14.05 21.14 4.89
C ALA A 23 15.36 20.67 4.23
N LYS A 24 15.74 19.41 4.46
CA LYS A 24 17.01 18.83 3.93
C LYS A 24 16.89 18.25 2.52
N GLY A 25 15.69 18.24 1.94
CA GLY A 25 15.40 17.67 0.62
C GLY A 25 14.33 16.58 0.68
N GLY A 26 14.23 15.80 -0.39
CA GLY A 26 13.30 14.68 -0.48
C GLY A 26 13.29 14.05 -1.87
N THR A 27 12.41 13.08 -2.08
CA THR A 27 12.31 12.35 -3.34
C THR A 27 11.34 13.06 -4.30
N PRO A 28 11.74 13.36 -5.56
CA PRO A 28 10.84 13.92 -6.56
C PRO A 28 9.56 13.09 -6.73
N GLY A 29 8.41 13.75 -6.80
CA GLY A 29 7.09 13.10 -6.89
C GLY A 29 6.51 12.65 -5.54
N TRP A 30 7.31 12.58 -4.48
CA TRP A 30 6.89 12.18 -3.13
C TRP A 30 6.95 13.32 -2.10
N THR A 31 7.66 14.39 -2.45
CA THR A 31 7.92 15.55 -1.59
C THR A 31 7.36 16.81 -2.23
N SER A 32 6.74 17.70 -1.45
CA SER A 32 6.17 18.97 -1.93
C SER A 32 7.18 20.13 -1.91
N TRP A 33 8.45 19.84 -1.62
CA TRP A 33 9.58 20.77 -1.59
C TRP A 33 9.36 22.04 -0.75
N PRO A 34 8.89 21.93 0.51
CA PRO A 34 8.73 23.12 1.34
C PRO A 34 10.10 23.70 1.73
N GLU A 35 10.15 25.02 1.96
CA GLU A 35 11.36 25.67 2.47
C GLU A 35 11.69 25.22 3.91
N LEU A 36 10.64 25.08 4.73
CA LEU A 36 10.72 24.61 6.11
C LEU A 36 10.05 23.25 6.25
N ALA A 37 10.62 22.38 7.08
CA ALA A 37 10.01 21.10 7.43
C ALA A 37 8.64 21.33 8.09
N SER A 38 7.63 20.65 7.57
CA SER A 38 6.24 20.82 7.98
C SER A 38 5.53 19.48 8.07
N VAL A 39 4.54 19.40 8.96
CA VAL A 39 3.71 18.20 9.12
C VAL A 39 2.92 17.93 7.84
N GLU A 40 2.50 18.98 7.14
CA GLU A 40 1.72 18.89 5.92
C GLU A 40 2.49 18.18 4.79
N ASN A 41 3.80 18.41 4.68
CA ASN A 41 4.63 17.69 3.70
C ASN A 41 4.71 16.19 4.02
N ASP A 42 4.87 15.85 5.29
CA ASP A 42 4.93 14.45 5.74
C ASP A 42 3.57 13.74 5.54
N LEU A 43 2.46 14.43 5.80
CA LEU A 43 1.11 13.91 5.53
C LEU A 43 0.85 13.70 4.04
N ASN A 44 1.32 14.62 3.19
CA ASN A 44 1.25 14.44 1.74
C ASN A 44 2.03 13.19 1.31
N ALA A 45 3.28 13.05 1.75
CA ALA A 45 4.10 11.89 1.44
C ALA A 45 3.47 10.58 1.94
N LEU A 46 2.92 10.57 3.16
CA LEU A 46 2.21 9.43 3.72
C LEU A 46 1.00 9.04 2.86
N SER A 47 0.24 10.01 2.35
CA SER A 47 -0.93 9.73 1.51
C SER A 47 -0.56 9.06 0.17
N LEU A 48 0.60 9.41 -0.39
CA LEU A 48 1.13 8.80 -1.62
C LEU A 48 1.62 7.37 -1.33
N VAL A 49 2.35 7.18 -0.22
CA VAL A 49 2.85 5.87 0.18
C VAL A 49 1.70 4.91 0.50
N ALA A 50 0.64 5.39 1.15
CA ALA A 50 -0.53 4.58 1.44
C ALA A 50 -1.27 4.11 0.17
N GLN A 51 -1.27 4.91 -0.90
CA GLN A 51 -1.82 4.50 -2.19
C GLN A 51 -0.95 3.41 -2.82
N PHE A 52 0.36 3.62 -2.85
CA PHE A 52 1.33 2.67 -3.41
C PHE A 52 1.31 1.31 -2.69
N ILE A 53 1.31 1.29 -1.34
CA ILE A 53 1.26 0.05 -0.56
C ILE A 53 -0.02 -0.74 -0.82
N ARG A 54 -1.17 -0.07 -0.99
CA ARG A 54 -2.44 -0.78 -1.30
C ARG A 54 -2.40 -1.48 -2.65
N GLU A 55 -1.60 -0.99 -3.59
CA GLU A 55 -1.40 -1.60 -4.90
C GLU A 55 -0.43 -2.79 -4.81
N GLU A 56 0.68 -2.64 -4.08
CA GLU A 56 1.69 -3.70 -3.89
C GLU A 56 1.21 -4.86 -3.00
N CYS A 57 0.43 -4.57 -1.94
CA CYS A 57 -0.09 -5.58 -1.02
C CYS A 57 -1.43 -6.19 -1.47
N ARG A 58 -1.93 -5.84 -2.67
CA ARG A 58 -3.08 -6.52 -3.24
C ARG A 58 -2.62 -7.91 -3.67
N GLU A 59 -2.98 -8.92 -2.89
CA GLU A 59 -2.83 -10.31 -3.33
C GLU A 59 -3.46 -10.44 -4.72
N ASP A 60 -2.71 -10.98 -5.68
CA ASP A 60 -3.23 -11.43 -6.95
C ASP A 60 -4.30 -12.50 -6.66
N THR A 61 -5.56 -12.08 -6.48
CA THR A 61 -6.71 -12.99 -6.37
C THR A 61 -7.08 -13.58 -7.74
N THR A 62 -6.10 -13.69 -8.63
CA THR A 62 -6.25 -14.20 -10.00
C THR A 62 -5.29 -15.35 -10.21
N THR A 63 -5.54 -16.48 -9.56
CA THR A 63 -5.30 -17.86 -10.03
C THR A 63 -5.34 -18.79 -8.82
N THR A 64 -6.50 -19.36 -8.52
CA THR A 64 -6.69 -20.81 -8.26
C THR A 64 -8.11 -21.10 -7.75
N GLY A 65 -8.86 -21.89 -8.53
CA GLY A 65 -9.92 -22.75 -7.99
C GLY A 65 -11.36 -22.21 -7.98
N LEU A 66 -12.00 -22.16 -9.15
CA LEU A 66 -13.41 -22.56 -9.24
C LEU A 66 -13.47 -23.78 -10.16
N VAL A 67 -13.38 -24.96 -9.53
CA VAL A 67 -13.94 -26.17 -10.13
C VAL A 67 -15.43 -26.07 -9.85
N GLU A 68 -16.23 -25.78 -10.86
CA GLU A 68 -17.68 -25.93 -10.78
C GLU A 68 -17.97 -27.44 -10.75
N ASP A 69 -18.26 -27.93 -9.55
CA ASP A 69 -18.73 -29.29 -9.29
C ASP A 69 -20.22 -29.36 -9.71
N GLU A 70 -20.47 -29.58 -11.00
CA GLU A 70 -21.83 -29.81 -11.55
C GLU A 70 -22.25 -31.28 -11.35
N ASP A 71 -22.15 -31.77 -10.11
CA ASP A 71 -22.73 -33.07 -9.69
C ASP A 71 -24.17 -32.85 -9.20
N SER A 72 -25.05 -32.41 -10.11
CA SER A 72 -26.49 -32.30 -9.82
C SER A 72 -27.37 -32.49 -11.05
N LYS A 73 -27.30 -33.68 -11.67
CA LYS A 73 -28.44 -34.28 -12.39
C LYS A 73 -28.53 -35.79 -12.17
N LEU A 74 -28.65 -36.20 -10.91
CA LEU A 74 -29.24 -37.51 -10.58
C LEU A 74 -30.78 -37.38 -10.61
N LEU A 75 -31.35 -37.87 -11.71
CA LEU A 75 -32.59 -38.65 -11.79
C LEU A 75 -33.71 -38.27 -10.81
N ALA A 76 -34.59 -37.36 -11.24
CA ALA A 76 -35.94 -37.27 -10.69
C ALA A 76 -36.89 -38.18 -11.49
N ASN A 77 -37.13 -39.34 -10.89
CA ASN A 77 -38.41 -40.07 -10.82
C ASN A 77 -39.04 -40.64 -12.09
N ASP A 78 -38.87 -41.96 -12.24
CA ASP A 78 -39.92 -42.88 -12.68
C ASP A 78 -41.18 -42.71 -11.81
N ALA A 79 -42.32 -42.49 -12.46
CA ALA A 79 -43.67 -42.81 -11.99
C ALA A 79 -44.58 -43.04 -13.20
#